data_AF-A0A968VT84-F1
#
_entry.id   AF-A0A968VT84-F1
#
_cell.length_a   1.000
_cell.length_b   1.000
_cell.length_c   1.000
_cell.angle_alpha   90.00
_cell.angle_beta   90.00
_cell.angle_gamma   90.00
#
_symmetry.space_group_name_H-M   'P 1'
#
loop_
_entity.id
_entity.type
_entity.pdbx_description
1 polymer ?
#
loop_
_entity_poly.entity_id
_entity_poly.type
_entity_poly.pdbx_seq_one_letter_code
_entity_poly.pdbx_strand_id
1 'polypeptide(L)'
;MYGAGVDPDAEAAMVYGLKGLFHSSTEIEKQYKDGVMGRAAGCEFFMSQNIPKHAAGSPAGAPAIKTTIAAEGATAVALDGITGSISGCFKEGDCIQIAGVYAVNPVTKQSTGALKRFVVTATTDSVTNEIASLPISPAIYLTGPYQNVSAYPVDGAAVTLFGHATNYAGVIAPQNLVFHKDAFALGCADLELPKGVHMAARASDPESGLSIRLVSDYDVVNDRFISRLDILYGVACLYPELACRVVGQPA
;
A
#
# COMPACT_ATOMS: atom_id res chain seq x y z
N MET A 1 -17.12 7.43 4.09
CA MET A 1 -16.84 6.67 5.33
C MET A 1 -15.55 5.92 5.09
N TYR A 2 -14.72 5.76 6.12
CA TYR A 2 -13.40 5.11 5.99
C TYR A 2 -13.49 3.66 6.46
N GLY A 3 -12.93 2.75 5.66
CA GLY A 3 -12.75 1.34 6.03
C GLY A 3 -11.30 1.09 6.46
N ALA A 4 -11.10 0.13 7.37
CA ALA A 4 -9.80 -0.25 7.90
C ALA A 4 -9.64 -1.79 7.90
N GLY A 5 -8.89 -2.32 6.95
CA GLY A 5 -8.53 -3.72 6.87
C GLY A 5 -7.30 -4.03 7.73
N VAL A 6 -7.46 -4.90 8.72
CA VAL A 6 -6.41 -5.26 9.70
C VAL A 6 -6.18 -6.77 9.75
N ASP A 7 -4.92 -7.16 9.96
CA ASP A 7 -4.56 -8.56 10.18
C ASP A 7 -5.02 -9.04 11.57
N PRO A 8 -5.24 -10.36 11.78
CA PRO A 8 -5.79 -10.87 13.04
C PRO A 8 -4.96 -10.53 14.29
N ASP A 9 -3.64 -10.51 14.17
CA ASP A 9 -2.75 -10.22 15.32
C ASP A 9 -2.84 -8.74 15.69
N ALA A 10 -2.88 -7.85 14.69
CA ALA A 10 -3.13 -6.43 14.91
C ALA A 10 -4.54 -6.15 15.46
N GLU A 11 -5.58 -6.82 14.97
CA GLU A 11 -6.93 -6.65 15.52
C GLU A 11 -7.00 -7.08 16.98
N ALA A 12 -6.45 -8.25 17.33
CA ALA A 12 -6.39 -8.72 18.72
C ALA A 12 -5.64 -7.73 19.63
N ALA A 13 -4.53 -7.15 19.14
CA ALA A 13 -3.79 -6.11 19.86
C ALA A 13 -4.60 -4.81 20.02
N MET A 14 -5.34 -4.38 18.98
CA MET A 14 -6.22 -3.22 19.04
C MET A 14 -7.38 -3.44 20.01
N VAL A 15 -8.03 -4.60 19.99
CA VAL A 15 -9.09 -4.97 20.94
C VAL A 15 -8.56 -4.96 22.38
N TYR A 16 -7.38 -5.55 22.62
CA TYR A 16 -6.74 -5.53 23.94
C TYR A 16 -6.40 -4.11 24.41
N GLY A 17 -5.85 -3.27 23.53
CA GLY A 17 -5.42 -1.91 23.86
C GLY A 17 -6.58 -0.95 24.07
N LEU A 18 -7.66 -1.09 23.28
CA LEU A 18 -8.79 -0.17 23.31
C LEU A 18 -9.77 -0.47 24.45
N LYS A 19 -9.90 -1.71 24.94
CA LYS A 19 -10.88 -2.12 25.99
C LYS A 19 -10.98 -1.22 27.25
N GLY A 20 -9.92 -0.45 27.56
CA GLY A 20 -9.87 0.46 28.71
C GLY A 20 -10.33 1.91 28.44
N LEU A 21 -10.66 2.26 27.21
CA LEU A 21 -11.14 3.58 26.83
C LEU A 21 -12.67 3.70 26.99
N PHE A 22 -13.17 4.93 27.08
CA PHE A 22 -14.59 5.22 27.25
C PHE A 22 -15.32 5.19 25.90
N HIS A 23 -15.89 4.04 25.52
CA HIS A 23 -16.71 3.85 24.32
C HIS A 23 -18.21 3.71 24.61
N SER A 24 -19.01 3.63 23.54
CA SER A 24 -20.42 3.20 23.62
C SER A 24 -20.54 1.77 24.15
N SER A 25 -21.46 1.55 25.10
CA SER A 25 -21.67 0.24 25.74
C SER A 25 -22.06 -0.86 24.75
N THR A 26 -22.80 -0.54 23.69
CA THR A 26 -23.20 -1.50 22.64
C THR A 26 -22.02 -2.00 21.82
N GLU A 27 -21.01 -1.17 21.57
CA GLU A 27 -19.81 -1.58 20.84
C GLU A 27 -18.87 -2.39 21.74
N ILE A 28 -18.80 -2.07 23.04
CA ILE A 28 -18.09 -2.89 24.04
C ILE A 28 -18.73 -4.29 24.15
N GLU A 29 -20.07 -4.38 24.15
CA GLU A 29 -20.78 -5.66 24.22
C GLU A 29 -20.47 -6.56 23.02
N LYS A 30 -20.47 -6.02 21.80
CA LYS A 30 -20.07 -6.75 20.58
C LYS A 30 -18.60 -7.14 20.61
N GLN A 31 -17.71 -6.19 20.90
CA GLN A 31 -16.27 -6.43 20.96
C GLN A 31 -15.91 -7.52 21.99
N TYR A 32 -16.64 -7.59 23.11
CA TYR A 32 -16.47 -8.63 24.13
C TYR A 32 -17.01 -10.01 23.71
N LYS A 33 -18.11 -10.05 22.94
CA LYS A 33 -18.74 -11.32 22.50
C LYS A 33 -18.12 -11.90 21.24
N ASP A 34 -17.92 -11.06 20.23
CA ASP A 34 -17.58 -11.45 18.87
C ASP A 34 -16.07 -11.30 18.60
N GLY A 35 -15.33 -10.58 19.45
CA GLY A 35 -13.88 -10.36 19.33
C GLY A 35 -13.46 -9.40 18.21
N VAL A 36 -14.39 -8.97 17.36
CA VAL A 36 -14.16 -8.07 16.23
C VAL A 36 -14.11 -6.61 16.69
N MET A 37 -13.23 -5.83 16.09
CA MET A 37 -13.17 -4.39 16.31
C MET A 37 -14.36 -3.70 15.61
N GLY A 38 -15.26 -3.11 16.40
CA GLY A 38 -16.39 -2.34 15.88
C GLY A 38 -15.99 -0.98 15.29
N ARG A 39 -16.93 -0.05 15.20
CA ARG A 39 -16.65 1.29 14.63
C ARG A 39 -15.88 2.16 15.63
N ALA A 40 -14.62 2.48 15.32
CA ALA A 40 -13.75 3.27 16.20
C ALA A 40 -12.87 4.26 15.42
N ALA A 41 -12.43 5.33 16.09
CA ALA A 41 -11.56 6.37 15.50
C ALA A 41 -12.03 6.94 14.13
N GLY A 42 -13.33 6.91 13.86
CA GLY A 42 -13.93 7.34 12.58
C GLY A 42 -13.92 6.29 11.45
N CYS A 43 -13.32 5.13 11.67
CA CYS A 43 -13.21 4.03 10.72
C CYS A 43 -14.12 2.85 11.10
N GLU A 44 -14.50 2.06 10.09
CA GLU A 44 -15.10 0.73 10.23
C GLU A 44 -14.01 -0.32 10.01
N PHE A 45 -13.73 -1.12 11.05
CA PHE A 45 -12.67 -2.12 11.01
C PHE A 45 -13.19 -3.46 10.49
N PHE A 46 -12.33 -4.19 9.79
CA PHE A 46 -12.60 -5.55 9.33
C PHE A 46 -11.32 -6.37 9.31
N MET A 47 -11.42 -7.63 9.75
CA MET A 47 -10.32 -8.57 9.76
C MET A 47 -10.06 -9.16 8.37
N SER A 48 -8.80 -9.36 7.99
CA SER A 48 -8.46 -10.22 6.86
C SER A 48 -7.13 -10.96 7.07
N GLN A 49 -7.18 -12.29 7.02
CA GLN A 49 -5.99 -13.15 7.00
C GLN A 49 -5.16 -13.01 5.71
N ASN A 50 -5.74 -12.45 4.65
CA ASN A 50 -5.10 -12.30 3.34
C ASN A 50 -4.29 -10.99 3.21
N ILE A 51 -4.09 -10.25 4.30
CA ILE A 51 -3.28 -9.02 4.28
C ILE A 51 -1.80 -9.38 4.02
N PRO A 52 -1.18 -8.82 2.96
CA PRO A 52 0.19 -9.14 2.62
C PRO A 52 1.16 -8.60 3.67
N LYS A 53 2.24 -9.36 3.90
CA LYS A 53 3.39 -8.92 4.70
C LYS A 53 4.46 -8.38 3.76
N HIS A 54 4.96 -7.19 4.05
CA HIS A 54 6.07 -6.57 3.32
C HIS A 54 7.37 -6.81 4.08
N ALA A 55 8.41 -7.23 3.36
CA ALA A 55 9.75 -7.44 3.91
C ALA A 55 10.65 -6.29 3.45
N ALA A 56 10.88 -5.32 4.32
CA ALA A 56 11.56 -4.07 3.98
C ALA A 56 12.96 -4.28 3.39
N GLY A 57 13.46 -3.29 2.64
CA GLY A 57 14.88 -3.16 2.31
C GLY A 57 15.76 -3.19 3.55
N SER A 58 17.03 -3.53 3.39
CA SER A 58 18.00 -3.58 4.50
C SER A 58 19.17 -2.62 4.27
N PRO A 59 18.92 -1.30 4.21
CA PRO A 59 20.00 -0.33 4.07
C PRO A 59 20.89 -0.33 5.34
N ALA A 60 22.20 -0.26 5.13
CA ALA A 60 23.19 -0.10 6.20
C ALA A 60 23.86 1.27 6.08
N GLY A 61 24.45 1.77 7.17
CA GLY A 61 25.04 3.11 7.20
C GLY A 61 24.01 4.19 7.49
N ALA A 62 24.19 5.37 6.89
CA ALA A 62 23.30 6.52 7.03
C ALA A 62 22.93 7.04 5.63
N PRO A 63 21.91 6.45 4.98
CA PRO A 63 21.51 6.84 3.63
C PRO A 63 21.16 8.33 3.57
N ALA A 64 21.75 9.05 2.62
CA ALA A 64 21.52 10.47 2.40
C ALA A 64 21.29 10.75 0.92
N ILE A 65 20.70 11.92 0.62
CA ILE A 65 20.55 12.42 -0.75
C ILE A 65 21.93 12.83 -1.28
N LYS A 66 22.39 12.20 -2.36
CA LYS A 66 23.71 12.42 -2.99
C LYS A 66 23.79 13.70 -3.84
N THR A 67 22.65 14.24 -4.25
CA THR A 67 22.58 15.38 -5.17
C THR A 67 21.30 16.15 -4.95
N THR A 68 21.42 17.46 -4.69
CA THR A 68 20.28 18.38 -4.54
C THR A 68 19.38 18.33 -5.77
N ILE A 69 18.09 18.09 -5.55
CA ILE A 69 17.07 18.17 -6.61
C ILE A 69 16.68 19.63 -6.82
N ALA A 70 16.59 20.04 -8.08
CA ALA A 70 16.23 21.40 -8.49
C ALA A 70 15.22 21.43 -9.64
N ALA A 71 14.52 20.32 -9.88
CA ALA A 71 13.58 20.15 -10.98
C ALA A 71 12.23 19.63 -10.49
N GLU A 72 11.15 20.22 -11.03
CA GLU A 72 9.79 19.74 -10.82
C GLU A 72 9.55 18.41 -11.55
N GLY A 73 8.74 17.53 -10.97
CA GLY A 73 8.40 16.24 -11.56
C GLY A 73 9.48 15.18 -11.42
N ALA A 74 10.48 15.36 -10.54
CA ALA A 74 11.50 14.34 -10.28
C ALA A 74 10.86 13.05 -9.73
N THR A 75 11.03 11.94 -10.45
CA THR A 75 10.53 10.58 -10.11
C THR A 75 11.62 9.66 -9.54
N ALA A 76 12.84 10.17 -9.30
CA ALA A 76 13.94 9.40 -8.73
C ALA A 76 14.85 10.29 -7.88
N VAL A 77 15.53 9.68 -6.91
CA VAL A 77 16.56 10.31 -6.06
C VAL A 77 17.86 9.51 -6.15
N ALA A 78 19.01 10.18 -6.18
CA ALA A 78 20.31 9.52 -6.00
C ALA A 78 20.67 9.51 -4.50
N LEU A 79 21.16 8.38 -3.99
CA LEU A 79 21.55 8.22 -2.59
C LEU A 79 23.03 7.87 -2.43
N ASP A 80 23.63 8.32 -1.33
CA ASP A 80 24.93 7.90 -0.84
C ASP A 80 24.86 7.62 0.68
N GLY A 81 26.00 7.50 1.36
CA GLY A 81 26.07 7.22 2.79
C GLY A 81 25.68 5.78 3.19
N ILE A 82 25.41 4.92 2.21
CA ILE A 82 25.08 3.50 2.42
C ILE A 82 26.38 2.72 2.67
N THR A 83 26.43 1.86 3.69
CA THR A 83 27.63 1.05 3.96
C THR A 83 27.61 -0.24 3.17
N GLY A 84 28.37 -0.30 2.07
CA GLY A 84 28.60 -1.49 1.24
C GLY A 84 27.75 -1.59 -0.02
N SER A 85 27.97 -2.66 -0.77
CA SER A 85 27.10 -3.07 -1.89
C SER A 85 26.08 -4.08 -1.37
N ILE A 86 24.79 -3.74 -1.44
CA ILE A 86 23.68 -4.49 -0.83
C ILE A 86 22.63 -4.74 -1.91
N SER A 87 22.37 -6.01 -2.22
CA SER A 87 21.25 -6.36 -3.10
C SER A 87 19.92 -6.24 -2.37
N GLY A 88 18.93 -5.63 -3.01
CA GLY A 88 17.65 -5.27 -2.38
C GLY A 88 17.80 -4.26 -1.23
N CYS A 89 18.73 -3.29 -1.38
CA CYS A 89 19.00 -2.26 -0.39
C CYS A 89 17.73 -1.48 -0.02
N PHE A 90 16.98 -1.05 -1.05
CA PHE A 90 15.59 -0.64 -0.94
C PHE A 90 14.75 -1.51 -1.88
N LYS A 91 13.54 -1.88 -1.46
CA LYS A 91 12.62 -2.74 -2.21
C LYS A 91 11.39 -1.98 -2.67
N GLU A 92 10.79 -2.46 -3.75
CA GLU A 92 9.48 -1.97 -4.19
C GLU A 92 8.47 -2.03 -3.03
N GLY A 93 7.75 -0.93 -2.79
CA GLY A 93 6.83 -0.80 -1.68
C GLY A 93 7.43 -0.31 -0.36
N ASP A 94 8.74 -0.06 -0.27
CA ASP A 94 9.32 0.65 0.88
C ASP A 94 8.86 2.11 0.94
N CYS A 95 8.46 2.58 2.13
CA CYS A 95 8.09 3.97 2.34
C CYS A 95 9.27 4.74 2.94
N ILE A 96 9.81 5.71 2.21
CA ILE A 96 10.92 6.56 2.66
C ILE A 96 10.44 7.97 3.05
N GLN A 97 11.19 8.63 3.93
CA GLN A 97 11.06 10.05 4.26
C GLN A 97 12.43 10.72 4.15
N ILE A 98 12.45 11.99 3.75
CA ILE A 98 13.67 12.77 3.54
C ILE A 98 13.68 13.94 4.52
N ALA A 99 14.77 14.13 5.26
CA ALA A 99 14.92 15.20 6.24
C ALA A 99 14.72 16.59 5.59
N GLY A 100 13.97 17.47 6.26
CA GLY A 100 13.66 18.83 5.77
C GLY A 100 12.58 18.91 4.69
N VAL A 101 12.14 17.79 4.10
CA VAL A 101 11.15 17.75 3.03
C VAL A 101 9.76 17.47 3.62
N TYR A 102 9.01 18.51 3.97
CA TYR A 102 7.66 18.38 4.54
C TYR A 102 6.59 18.28 3.46
N ALA A 103 5.53 17.52 3.74
CA ALA A 103 4.33 17.52 2.91
C ALA A 103 3.58 18.85 3.03
N VAL A 104 2.95 19.30 1.95
CA VAL A 104 2.02 20.44 1.98
C VAL A 104 0.57 19.99 1.79
N ASN A 105 -0.36 20.80 2.30
CA ASN A 105 -1.77 20.69 1.98
C ASN A 105 -1.99 20.99 0.49
N PRO A 106 -2.70 20.13 -0.27
CA PRO A 106 -2.83 20.30 -1.72
C PRO A 106 -3.62 21.57 -2.13
N VAL A 107 -4.49 22.09 -1.26
CA VAL A 107 -5.31 23.29 -1.52
C VAL A 107 -4.61 24.56 -1.02
N THR A 108 -4.19 24.60 0.25
CA THR A 108 -3.64 25.84 0.86
C THR A 108 -2.14 26.03 0.64
N LYS A 109 -1.45 25.00 0.13
CA LYS A 109 0.01 24.93 -0.06
C LYS A 109 0.86 25.16 1.19
N GLN A 110 0.24 25.21 2.37
CA GLN A 110 0.93 25.29 3.66
C GLN A 110 1.52 23.93 4.04
N SER A 111 2.68 23.94 4.69
CA SER A 111 3.29 22.73 5.27
C SER A 111 2.35 22.11 6.31
N THR A 112 2.26 20.78 6.32
CA THR A 112 1.51 20.03 7.33
C THR A 112 2.34 19.77 8.59
N GLY A 113 3.61 20.14 8.61
CA GLY A 113 4.56 19.84 9.69
C GLY A 113 5.08 18.40 9.70
N ALA A 114 4.51 17.50 8.89
CA ALA A 114 4.97 16.12 8.74
C ALA A 114 5.88 15.95 7.52
N LEU A 115 6.96 15.16 7.65
CA LEU A 115 7.83 14.81 6.53
C LEU A 115 7.05 14.07 5.43
N LYS A 116 7.27 14.47 4.18
CA LYS A 116 6.68 13.83 3.01
C LYS A 116 7.13 12.37 2.94
N ARG A 117 6.16 11.48 2.74
CA ARG A 117 6.39 10.06 2.48
C ARG A 117 6.40 9.83 0.97
N PHE A 118 7.37 9.05 0.53
CA PHE A 118 7.49 8.55 -0.84
C PHE A 118 7.54 7.02 -0.81
N VAL A 119 6.98 6.37 -1.82
CA VAL A 119 7.01 4.92 -1.99
C VAL A 119 8.04 4.59 -3.08
N VAL A 120 8.95 3.67 -2.78
CA VAL A 120 9.91 3.12 -3.75
C VAL A 120 9.14 2.25 -4.76
N THR A 121 9.31 2.51 -6.05
CA THR A 121 8.53 1.85 -7.12
C THR A 121 9.26 0.72 -7.83
N ALA A 122 10.53 0.47 -7.51
CA ALA A 122 11.27 -0.72 -7.94
C ALA A 122 12.41 -1.03 -6.97
N THR A 123 12.66 -2.33 -6.75
CA THR A 123 13.79 -2.79 -5.93
C THR A 123 15.12 -2.33 -6.53
N THR A 124 15.97 -1.74 -5.70
CA THR A 124 17.23 -1.12 -6.11
C THR A 124 18.38 -1.56 -5.20
N ASP A 125 19.47 -2.01 -5.83
CA ASP A 125 20.70 -2.43 -5.15
C ASP A 125 21.61 -1.22 -4.88
N SER A 126 22.35 -1.23 -3.76
CA SER A 126 23.48 -0.32 -3.59
C SER A 126 24.74 -0.92 -4.21
N VAL A 127 25.55 -0.07 -4.85
CA VAL A 127 26.85 -0.43 -5.43
C VAL A 127 27.86 0.58 -4.92
N THR A 128 28.98 0.11 -4.36
CA THR A 128 30.08 0.98 -3.88
C THR A 128 29.60 2.14 -2.99
N ASN A 129 28.76 1.82 -2.00
CA ASN A 129 28.21 2.75 -1.00
C ASN A 129 27.13 3.73 -1.49
N GLU A 130 26.61 3.58 -2.72
CA GLU A 130 25.64 4.49 -3.31
C GLU A 130 24.52 3.79 -4.09
N ILE A 131 23.45 4.54 -4.36
CA ILE A 131 22.39 4.20 -5.32
C ILE A 131 22.27 5.35 -6.31
N ALA A 132 22.58 5.08 -7.59
CA ALA A 132 22.59 6.10 -8.63
C ALA A 132 21.17 6.66 -8.94
N SER A 133 20.13 5.85 -8.79
CA SER A 133 18.74 6.24 -9.06
C SER A 133 17.75 5.31 -8.36
N LEU A 134 17.24 5.73 -7.21
CA LEU A 134 16.11 5.10 -6.52
C LEU A 134 14.79 5.69 -7.04
N PRO A 135 13.92 4.91 -7.72
CA PRO A 135 12.68 5.42 -8.30
C PRO A 135 11.58 5.53 -7.23
N ILE A 136 10.88 6.67 -7.22
CA ILE A 136 9.95 7.07 -6.15
C ILE A 136 8.61 7.60 -6.68
N SER A 137 7.56 7.44 -5.88
CA SER A 137 6.23 8.00 -6.10
C SER A 137 5.66 8.61 -4.80
N PRO A 138 4.93 9.75 -4.84
CA PRO A 138 4.68 10.59 -6.01
C PRO A 138 5.93 11.38 -6.44
N ALA A 139 5.95 11.87 -7.68
CA ALA A 139 6.99 12.78 -8.16
C ALA A 139 7.05 14.07 -7.31
N ILE A 140 8.24 14.66 -7.19
CA ILE A 140 8.48 15.82 -6.32
C ILE A 140 8.02 17.11 -7.02
N TYR A 141 7.20 17.92 -6.34
CA TYR A 141 6.76 19.24 -6.80
C TYR A 141 6.83 20.28 -5.68
N LEU A 142 7.67 21.31 -5.87
CA LEU A 142 7.85 22.42 -4.92
C LEU A 142 6.95 23.62 -5.20
N THR A 143 6.49 23.80 -6.44
CA THR A 143 5.66 24.95 -6.84
C THR A 143 4.49 24.53 -7.74
N GLY A 144 3.64 25.51 -8.07
CA GLY A 144 2.52 25.33 -8.99
C GLY A 144 1.33 24.52 -8.43
N PRO A 145 0.36 24.15 -9.29
CA PRO A 145 -0.87 23.49 -8.85
C PRO A 145 -0.61 22.11 -8.23
N TYR A 146 0.43 21.40 -8.68
CA TYR A 146 0.80 20.06 -8.20
C TYR A 146 1.74 20.05 -6.98
N GLN A 147 2.10 21.22 -6.43
CA GLN A 147 2.97 21.31 -5.27
C GLN A 147 2.54 20.34 -4.15
N ASN A 148 3.49 19.50 -3.74
CA ASN A 148 3.30 18.42 -2.77
C ASN A 148 4.40 18.35 -1.70
N VAL A 149 5.48 19.13 -1.84
CA VAL A 149 6.54 19.36 -0.84
C VAL A 149 6.73 20.86 -0.53
N SER A 150 7.33 21.14 0.64
CA SER A 150 7.68 22.49 1.11
C SER A 150 9.10 22.94 0.74
N ALA A 151 9.99 21.99 0.41
CA ALA A 151 11.37 22.21 0.00
C ALA A 151 11.82 21.04 -0.88
N TYR A 152 12.80 21.25 -1.76
CA TYR A 152 13.45 20.13 -2.46
C TYR A 152 14.39 19.35 -1.53
N PRO A 153 14.60 18.04 -1.78
CA PRO A 153 15.73 17.30 -1.22
C PRO A 153 17.05 17.99 -1.56
N VAL A 154 17.86 18.27 -0.53
CA VAL A 154 19.21 18.83 -0.64
C VAL A 154 20.26 17.76 -0.40
N ASP A 155 21.45 17.95 -0.96
CA ASP A 155 22.63 17.12 -0.72
C ASP A 155 22.89 16.94 0.79
N GLY A 156 23.24 15.72 1.20
CA GLY A 156 23.42 15.32 2.60
C GLY A 156 22.13 15.19 3.44
N ALA A 157 20.94 15.42 2.88
CA ALA A 157 19.69 15.23 3.62
C ALA A 157 19.44 13.73 3.91
N ALA A 158 19.34 13.37 5.19
CA ALA A 158 19.15 11.99 5.62
C ALA A 158 17.83 11.39 5.09
N VAL A 159 17.89 10.13 4.66
CA VAL A 159 16.76 9.34 4.16
C VAL A 159 16.46 8.20 5.13
N THR A 160 15.23 8.13 5.61
CA THR A 160 14.78 7.15 6.61
C THR A 160 13.69 6.26 6.07
N LEU A 161 13.65 5.00 6.50
CA LEU A 161 12.69 3.99 6.07
C LEU A 161 11.61 3.84 7.16
N PHE A 162 10.34 4.07 6.81
CA PHE A 162 9.22 4.25 7.73
C PHE A 162 9.48 5.23 8.90
N GLY A 163 10.30 6.27 8.67
CA GLY A 163 10.59 7.32 9.64
C GLY A 163 11.69 6.99 10.66
N HIS A 164 12.32 5.82 10.58
CA HIS A 164 13.49 5.46 11.39
C HIS A 164 14.69 5.20 10.48
N ALA A 165 15.91 5.46 10.96
CA ALA A 165 17.12 5.28 10.16
C ALA A 165 17.35 3.82 9.77
N THR A 166 17.23 2.88 10.73
CA THR A 166 17.54 1.45 10.53
C THR A 166 16.60 0.48 11.25
N ASN A 167 15.70 0.92 12.14
CA ASN A 167 14.85 0.01 12.95
C ASN A 167 13.91 -0.89 12.13
N TYR A 168 13.60 -0.50 10.89
CA TYR A 168 12.79 -1.29 9.96
C TYR A 168 13.63 -2.07 8.94
N ALA A 169 14.97 -1.99 8.98
CA ALA A 169 15.84 -2.66 8.02
C ALA A 169 15.64 -4.19 8.06
N GLY A 170 15.21 -4.77 6.94
CA GLY A 170 14.90 -6.20 6.84
C GLY A 170 13.68 -6.69 7.63
N VAL A 171 12.94 -5.79 8.30
CA VAL A 171 11.75 -6.17 9.10
C VAL A 171 10.61 -6.62 8.18
N ILE A 172 9.96 -7.72 8.56
CA ILE A 172 8.75 -8.24 7.91
C ILE A 172 7.54 -7.79 8.71
N ALA A 173 6.67 -6.96 8.13
CA ALA A 173 5.51 -6.40 8.82
C ALA A 173 4.22 -6.51 7.97
N PRO A 174 3.05 -6.79 8.60
CA PRO A 174 1.76 -6.77 7.91
C PRO A 174 1.44 -5.36 7.42
N GLN A 175 0.80 -5.29 6.23
CA GLN A 175 0.46 -4.04 5.57
C GLN A 175 -1.04 -3.76 5.69
N ASN A 176 -1.46 -3.42 6.89
CA ASN A 176 -2.84 -3.03 7.18
C ASN A 176 -3.20 -1.77 6.39
N LEU A 177 -4.48 -1.61 6.03
CA LEU A 177 -4.90 -0.63 5.04
C LEU A 177 -6.09 0.17 5.56
N VAL A 178 -5.96 1.49 5.64
CA VAL A 178 -7.08 2.41 5.93
C VAL A 178 -7.37 3.23 4.68
N PHE A 179 -8.62 3.32 4.27
CA PHE A 179 -8.99 3.95 3.00
C PHE A 179 -10.39 4.56 2.99
N HIS A 180 -10.57 5.59 2.17
CA HIS A 180 -11.90 6.07 1.80
C HIS A 180 -12.52 5.15 0.75
N LYS A 181 -13.86 5.03 0.74
CA LYS A 181 -14.61 4.24 -0.25
C LYS A 181 -14.30 4.54 -1.73
N ASP A 182 -13.77 5.73 -2.03
CA ASP A 182 -13.47 6.18 -3.40
C ASP A 182 -11.98 5.98 -3.79
N ALA A 183 -11.14 5.47 -2.87
CA ALA A 183 -9.70 5.29 -3.12
C ALA A 183 -9.40 4.13 -4.09
N PHE A 184 -10.24 3.09 -4.10
CA PHE A 184 -10.10 1.90 -4.93
C PHE A 184 -11.38 1.67 -5.74
N ALA A 185 -11.22 1.18 -6.96
CA ALA A 185 -12.32 0.70 -7.79
C ALA A 185 -12.04 -0.73 -8.25
N LEU A 186 -13.05 -1.59 -8.13
CA LEU A 186 -13.14 -2.89 -8.77
C LEU A 186 -14.05 -2.74 -9.99
N GLY A 187 -13.54 -3.05 -11.18
CA GLY A 187 -14.33 -3.17 -12.40
C GLY A 187 -14.42 -4.63 -12.81
N CYS A 188 -15.62 -5.12 -13.04
CA CYS A 188 -15.89 -6.46 -13.58
C CYS A 188 -16.61 -6.35 -14.92
N ALA A 189 -16.32 -7.27 -15.84
CA ALA A 189 -16.88 -7.26 -17.18
C ALA A 189 -17.47 -8.61 -17.57
N ASP A 190 -18.63 -8.55 -18.23
CA ASP A 190 -19.43 -9.70 -18.61
C ASP A 190 -18.87 -10.43 -19.84
N LEU A 191 -18.13 -11.52 -19.60
CA LEU A 191 -17.56 -12.37 -20.66
C LEU A 191 -18.66 -13.06 -21.50
N GLU A 192 -18.59 -12.93 -22.83
CA GLU A 192 -19.54 -13.53 -23.78
C GLU A 192 -19.73 -15.05 -23.56
N LEU A 193 -20.95 -15.57 -23.71
CA LEU A 193 -21.22 -17.00 -23.63
C LEU A 193 -21.01 -17.64 -25.02
N PRO A 194 -19.99 -18.51 -25.20
CA PRO A 194 -19.75 -19.14 -26.49
C PRO A 194 -20.90 -20.07 -26.88
N LYS A 195 -21.21 -20.12 -28.18
CA LYS A 195 -22.21 -21.02 -28.76
C LYS A 195 -21.55 -22.30 -29.27
N GLY A 196 -22.29 -23.41 -29.27
CA GLY A 196 -21.83 -24.69 -29.82
C GLY A 196 -21.01 -25.56 -28.86
N VAL A 197 -20.87 -25.16 -27.60
CA VAL A 197 -20.27 -25.98 -26.51
C VAL A 197 -21.34 -26.79 -25.78
N HIS A 198 -20.95 -27.88 -25.12
CA HIS A 198 -21.87 -28.72 -24.33
C HIS A 198 -22.64 -27.96 -23.24
N MET A 199 -21.99 -27.03 -22.51
CA MET A 199 -22.65 -26.18 -21.51
C MET A 199 -21.94 -24.82 -21.40
N ALA A 200 -22.71 -23.74 -21.38
CA ALA A 200 -22.22 -22.41 -21.02
C ALA A 200 -23.22 -21.73 -20.08
N ALA A 201 -22.75 -21.17 -18.98
CA ALA A 201 -23.56 -20.45 -18.01
C ALA A 201 -22.80 -19.25 -17.44
N ARG A 202 -23.53 -18.22 -16.98
CA ARG A 202 -22.99 -17.09 -16.24
C ARG A 202 -23.69 -16.99 -14.90
N ALA A 203 -22.93 -16.80 -13.83
CA ALA A 203 -23.42 -16.37 -12.53
C ALA A 203 -22.87 -14.96 -12.27
N SER A 204 -23.75 -13.98 -12.16
CA SER A 204 -23.43 -12.60 -11.82
C SER A 204 -24.07 -12.26 -10.49
N ASP A 205 -23.29 -11.77 -9.53
CA ASP A 205 -23.79 -11.23 -8.28
C ASP A 205 -23.96 -9.70 -8.42
N PRO A 206 -25.20 -9.16 -8.32
CA PRO A 206 -25.43 -7.72 -8.41
C PRO A 206 -24.85 -6.92 -7.24
N GLU A 207 -24.58 -7.54 -6.08
CA GLU A 207 -24.14 -6.83 -4.88
C GLU A 207 -22.61 -6.66 -4.84
N SER A 208 -21.84 -7.72 -5.08
CA SER A 208 -20.38 -7.61 -5.26
C SER A 208 -19.95 -7.13 -6.65
N GLY A 209 -20.85 -7.14 -7.64
CA GLY A 209 -20.56 -6.86 -9.04
C GLY A 209 -19.70 -7.93 -9.73
N LEU A 210 -19.41 -9.06 -9.06
CA LEU A 210 -18.62 -10.15 -9.63
C LEU A 210 -19.44 -10.94 -10.67
N SER A 211 -18.83 -11.22 -11.81
CA SER A 211 -19.44 -11.99 -12.90
C SER A 211 -18.53 -13.14 -13.32
N ILE A 212 -18.98 -14.37 -13.12
CA ILE A 212 -18.25 -15.60 -13.39
C ILE A 212 -18.95 -16.38 -14.50
N ARG A 213 -18.19 -16.83 -15.49
CA ARG A 213 -18.64 -17.66 -16.61
C ARG A 213 -18.14 -19.09 -16.45
N LEU A 214 -19.05 -20.06 -16.46
CA LEU A 214 -18.74 -21.48 -16.64
C LEU A 214 -18.84 -21.82 -18.13
N VAL A 215 -17.83 -22.51 -18.68
CA VAL A 215 -17.87 -23.14 -20.00
C VAL A 215 -17.38 -24.58 -19.86
N SER A 216 -18.15 -25.53 -20.37
CA SER A 216 -17.80 -26.95 -20.44
C SER A 216 -18.03 -27.49 -21.84
N ASP A 217 -17.08 -28.28 -22.34
CA ASP A 217 -17.17 -28.92 -23.65
C ASP A 217 -16.55 -30.32 -23.64
N TYR A 218 -16.88 -31.16 -24.63
CA TYR A 218 -16.40 -32.54 -24.72
C TYR A 218 -15.32 -32.70 -25.80
N ASP A 219 -14.11 -33.04 -25.37
CA ASP A 219 -12.97 -33.35 -26.23
C ASP A 219 -13.08 -34.79 -26.73
N VAL A 220 -13.69 -34.93 -27.91
CA VAL A 220 -13.95 -36.22 -28.60
C VAL A 220 -12.67 -36.99 -28.95
N VAL A 221 -11.51 -36.34 -29.00
CA VAL A 221 -10.23 -36.99 -29.34
C VAL A 221 -9.63 -37.70 -28.11
N ASN A 222 -9.84 -37.13 -26.92
CA ASN A 222 -9.23 -37.60 -25.67
C ASN A 222 -10.24 -38.13 -24.62
N ASP A 223 -11.50 -38.36 -25.02
CA ASP A 223 -12.63 -38.81 -24.19
C ASP A 223 -12.73 -38.10 -22.83
N ARG A 224 -12.87 -36.77 -22.85
CA ARG A 224 -12.90 -35.97 -21.61
C ARG A 224 -13.76 -34.72 -21.70
N PHE A 225 -14.39 -34.37 -20.59
CA PHE A 225 -15.00 -33.06 -20.41
C PHE A 225 -13.98 -32.04 -19.94
N ILE A 226 -13.81 -30.97 -20.71
CA ILE A 226 -12.98 -29.81 -20.35
C ILE A 226 -13.94 -28.74 -19.80
N SER A 227 -13.77 -28.37 -18.53
CA SER A 227 -14.59 -27.32 -17.88
C SER A 227 -13.70 -26.21 -17.33
N ARG A 228 -14.11 -24.95 -17.51
CA ARG A 228 -13.40 -23.76 -17.02
C ARG A 228 -14.36 -22.76 -16.40
N LEU A 229 -13.90 -22.10 -15.32
CA LEU A 229 -14.54 -20.95 -14.70
C LEU A 229 -13.68 -19.72 -14.99
N ASP A 230 -14.26 -18.72 -15.64
CA ASP A 230 -13.57 -17.48 -16.02
C ASP A 230 -14.23 -16.26 -15.36
N ILE A 231 -13.42 -15.29 -14.95
CA ILE A 231 -13.85 -13.96 -14.55
C ILE A 231 -12.94 -12.93 -15.23
N LEU A 232 -13.52 -11.83 -15.70
CA LEU A 232 -12.78 -10.67 -16.18
C LEU A 232 -12.98 -9.52 -15.21
N TYR A 233 -11.93 -9.19 -14.46
CA TYR A 233 -11.93 -8.12 -13.48
C TYR A 233 -10.63 -7.32 -13.53
N GLY A 234 -10.67 -6.10 -13.02
CA GLY A 234 -9.51 -5.25 -12.79
C GLY A 234 -9.70 -4.42 -11.54
N VAL A 235 -8.62 -4.20 -10.79
CA VAL A 235 -8.60 -3.32 -9.62
C VAL A 235 -7.67 -2.14 -9.89
N ALA A 236 -8.09 -0.93 -9.50
CA ALA A 236 -7.31 0.28 -9.65
C ALA A 236 -7.39 1.13 -8.38
N CYS A 237 -6.24 1.70 -7.96
CA CYS A 237 -6.22 2.76 -6.96
C CYS A 237 -6.39 4.10 -7.68
N LEU A 238 -7.60 4.67 -7.63
CA LEU A 238 -7.94 5.90 -8.35
C LEU A 238 -7.38 7.15 -7.67
N TYR A 239 -7.39 7.15 -6.34
CA TYR A 239 -6.91 8.26 -5.51
C TYR A 239 -6.00 7.71 -4.40
N PRO A 240 -4.70 7.49 -4.68
CA PRO A 240 -3.74 6.96 -3.70
C PRO A 240 -3.64 7.79 -2.42
N GLU A 241 -3.91 9.09 -2.49
CA GLU A 241 -3.95 10.01 -1.34
C GLU A 241 -5.13 9.77 -0.37
N LEU A 242 -6.16 9.02 -0.79
CA LEU A 242 -7.31 8.65 0.03
C LEU A 242 -7.15 7.28 0.71
N ALA A 243 -5.98 6.64 0.59
CA ALA A 243 -5.61 5.42 1.28
C ALA A 243 -4.25 5.56 1.98
N CYS A 244 -4.04 4.80 3.05
CA CYS A 244 -2.73 4.68 3.68
C CYS A 244 -2.48 3.25 4.17
N ARG A 245 -1.22 2.81 4.02
CA ARG A 245 -0.70 1.63 4.70
C ARG A 245 -0.37 2.02 6.14
N VAL A 246 -0.93 1.27 7.08
CA VAL A 246 -0.66 1.34 8.52
C VAL A 246 0.17 0.13 8.88
N VAL A 247 1.32 0.38 9.50
CA VAL A 247 2.27 -0.65 9.91
C VAL A 247 2.51 -0.46 11.40
N GLY A 248 2.46 -1.54 12.18
CA GLY A 248 2.85 -1.52 13.58
C GLY A 248 4.32 -1.10 13.72
N GLN A 249 4.65 -0.36 14.78
CA GLN A 249 6.05 -0.11 15.10
C GLN A 249 6.69 -1.43 15.58
N PRO A 250 7.85 -1.86 15.03
CA PRO A 250 8.58 -2.99 15.57
C PRO A 250 9.03 -2.68 17.00
N ALA A 251 9.06 -3.73 17.82
CA ALA A 251 9.49 -3.68 19.21
C ALA A 251 11.00 -3.37 19.35
#